data_AF-A0A2H8TXC0-F1
#
_entry.id   AF-A0A2H8TXC0-F1
#
_cell.length_a   1.000
_cell.length_b   1.000
_cell.length_c   1.000
_cell.angle_alpha   90.00
_cell.angle_beta   90.00
_cell.angle_gamma   90.00
#
_symmetry.space_group_name_H-M   'P 1'
#
loop_
_entity.id
_entity.type
_entity.pdbx_description
1 polymer ?
#
loop_
_entity_poly.entity_id
_entity_poly.type
_entity_poly.pdbx_seq_one_letter_code
_entity_poly.pdbx_strand_id
1 'polypeptide(L)'
;MALSSYKLLQNLKNSANYQRLNTNDDMEWGWDTLESTADANISDDTFNVLIHPNSSRGTGAVRGDKPFVPGHIYYWEIKVDGSPMATDMIVGVGTKDFDLESSKNEFTSLIGSDKKSWGYSYKGVKHHDGETLIYGQKYDQGDALIGVRLDMSRGTLEFFLNRVPLGE
;
A
#
# COMPACT_ATOMS: atom_id res chain seq x y z
N MET A 1 -19.15 2.62 -16.24
CA MET A 1 -19.94 1.57 -15.58
C MET A 1 -18.96 0.72 -14.80
N ALA A 2 -18.76 1.02 -13.51
CA ALA A 2 -17.80 0.34 -12.66
C ALA A 2 -18.58 -0.38 -11.56
N LEU A 3 -18.45 -1.71 -11.47
CA LEU A 3 -18.77 -2.38 -10.21
C LEU A 3 -17.65 -2.02 -9.24
N SER A 4 -17.91 -1.01 -8.41
CA SER A 4 -17.04 -0.70 -7.28
C SER A 4 -16.83 -1.97 -6.46
N SER A 5 -15.57 -2.28 -6.15
CA SER A 5 -15.16 -3.32 -5.19
C SER A 5 -15.94 -3.26 -3.87
N TYR A 6 -16.48 -2.09 -3.50
CA TYR A 6 -17.40 -1.92 -2.37
C TYR A 6 -18.76 -2.63 -2.56
N LYS A 7 -19.38 -2.55 -3.75
CA LYS A 7 -20.61 -3.31 -4.05
C LYS A 7 -20.32 -4.81 -4.12
N LEU A 8 -19.17 -5.21 -4.65
CA LEU A 8 -18.72 -6.61 -4.64
C LEU A 8 -18.53 -7.11 -3.20
N LEU A 9 -17.85 -6.34 -2.35
CA LEU A 9 -17.66 -6.63 -0.92
C LEU A 9 -18.98 -6.70 -0.15
N GLN A 10 -19.93 -5.79 -0.40
CA GLN A 10 -21.25 -5.83 0.24
C GLN A 10 -22.09 -7.01 -0.26
N ASN A 11 -22.00 -7.35 -1.54
CA ASN A 11 -22.67 -8.52 -2.10
C ASN A 11 -22.08 -9.84 -1.56
N LEU A 12 -20.76 -9.92 -1.39
CA LEU A 12 -20.08 -11.08 -0.82
C LEU A 12 -20.42 -11.29 0.66
N LYS A 13 -20.47 -10.21 1.46
CA LYS A 13 -20.86 -10.27 2.88
C LYS A 13 -22.30 -10.75 3.12
N ASN A 14 -23.21 -10.49 2.16
CA ASN A 14 -24.62 -10.86 2.26
C ASN A 14 -24.96 -12.22 1.64
N SER A 15 -23.98 -12.91 1.04
CA SER A 15 -24.19 -14.24 0.46
C SER A 15 -23.87 -15.34 1.47
N ALA A 16 -24.80 -16.28 1.68
CA ALA A 16 -24.66 -17.39 2.63
C ALA A 16 -23.61 -18.45 2.22
N ASN A 17 -22.87 -18.21 1.14
CA ASN A 17 -21.83 -19.08 0.61
C ASN A 17 -20.54 -18.27 0.44
N TYR A 18 -19.79 -18.12 1.53
CA TYR A 18 -18.40 -17.65 1.46
C TYR A 18 -17.56 -18.71 0.73
N GLN A 19 -17.53 -18.67 -0.60
CA GLN A 19 -16.42 -19.23 -1.33
C GLN A 19 -15.29 -18.22 -1.23
N ARG A 20 -14.20 -18.61 -0.55
CA ARG A 20 -12.90 -17.96 -0.68
C ARG A 20 -12.67 -17.77 -2.18
N LEU A 21 -12.40 -16.54 -2.63
CA LEU A 21 -11.95 -16.31 -4.00
C LEU A 21 -10.77 -17.28 -4.24
N ASN A 22 -10.97 -18.23 -5.16
CA ASN A 22 -9.91 -19.18 -5.52
C ASN A 22 -8.90 -18.41 -6.39
N THR A 23 -7.87 -17.92 -5.71
CA THR A 23 -6.48 -17.68 -6.12
C THR A 23 -6.20 -17.63 -7.64
N ASN A 24 -5.83 -16.42 -8.08
CA ASN A 24 -5.08 -16.00 -9.27
C ASN A 24 -5.86 -15.35 -10.44
N ASP A 25 -7.03 -15.86 -10.86
CA ASP A 25 -7.68 -15.31 -12.06
C ASP A 25 -8.57 -14.07 -11.80
N ASP A 26 -8.99 -13.84 -10.54
CA ASP A 26 -9.89 -12.73 -10.17
C ASP A 26 -9.16 -11.53 -9.52
N MET A 27 -7.85 -11.64 -9.27
CA MET A 27 -7.09 -10.54 -8.68
C MET A 27 -6.63 -9.59 -9.77
N GLU A 28 -7.20 -8.38 -9.76
CA GLU A 28 -6.94 -7.42 -10.82
C GLU A 28 -5.51 -6.84 -10.75
N TRP A 29 -4.89 -6.75 -9.55
CA TRP A 29 -3.59 -6.10 -9.34
C TRP A 29 -2.64 -6.95 -8.49
N GLY A 30 -1.34 -6.82 -8.76
CA GLY A 30 -0.26 -7.44 -8.00
C GLY A 30 0.94 -6.50 -7.85
N TRP A 31 2.02 -7.02 -7.26
CA TRP A 31 3.30 -6.34 -7.18
C TRP A 31 4.12 -6.55 -8.45
N ASP A 32 4.71 -5.48 -8.98
CA ASP A 32 5.57 -5.55 -10.16
C ASP A 32 6.96 -6.05 -9.77
N THR A 33 7.35 -7.19 -10.35
CA THR A 33 8.66 -7.81 -10.09
C THR A 33 9.82 -7.02 -10.69
N LEU A 34 9.56 -6.14 -11.65
CA LEU A 34 10.57 -5.27 -12.27
C LEU A 34 10.67 -3.90 -11.58
N GLU A 35 9.66 -3.50 -10.81
CA GLU A 35 9.62 -2.22 -10.07
C GLU A 35 9.70 -2.48 -8.56
N SER A 36 10.78 -3.13 -8.15
CA SER A 36 11.08 -3.45 -6.76
C SER A 36 12.56 -3.30 -6.45
N THR A 37 12.89 -3.05 -5.19
CA THR A 37 14.29 -3.00 -4.75
C THR A 37 14.87 -4.41 -4.60
N ALA A 38 16.20 -4.54 -4.63
CA ALA A 38 16.86 -5.83 -4.47
C ALA A 38 16.57 -6.54 -3.12
N ASP A 39 16.08 -5.80 -2.13
CA ASP A 39 15.71 -6.31 -0.81
C ASP A 39 14.24 -6.75 -0.72
N ALA A 40 13.48 -6.68 -1.81
CA ALA A 40 12.10 -7.12 -1.88
C ALA A 40 11.99 -8.51 -2.54
N ASN A 41 11.48 -9.49 -1.79
CA ASN A 41 11.12 -10.80 -2.32
C ASN A 41 9.61 -10.85 -2.56
N ILE A 42 9.20 -10.84 -3.83
CA ILE A 42 7.80 -10.96 -4.24
C ILE A 42 7.49 -12.44 -4.50
N SER A 43 6.35 -12.93 -4.02
CA SER A 43 5.90 -14.32 -4.27
C SER A 43 5.50 -14.54 -5.74
N ASP A 44 5.50 -15.79 -6.18
CA ASP A 44 5.17 -16.15 -7.58
C ASP A 44 3.76 -15.70 -8.01
N ASP A 45 2.82 -15.61 -7.05
CA ASP A 45 1.46 -15.10 -7.27
C ASP A 45 1.38 -13.56 -7.27
N THR A 46 2.51 -12.87 -7.09
CA THR A 46 2.66 -11.41 -7.02
C THR A 46 1.86 -10.73 -5.90
N PHE A 47 1.27 -11.49 -4.98
CA PHE A 47 0.35 -10.96 -3.98
C PHE A 47 1.06 -10.62 -2.66
N ASN A 48 2.12 -11.37 -2.34
CA ASN A 48 2.88 -11.20 -1.11
C ASN A 48 4.25 -10.61 -1.43
N VAL A 49 4.72 -9.75 -0.53
CA VAL A 49 6.08 -9.21 -0.58
C VAL A 49 6.71 -9.32 0.80
N LEU A 50 7.93 -9.84 0.85
CA LEU A 50 8.77 -9.86 2.03
C LEU A 50 9.94 -8.91 1.81
N ILE A 51 9.96 -7.82 2.58
CA ILE A 51 11.05 -6.84 2.56
C ILE A 51 12.10 -7.23 3.58
N HIS A 52 13.38 -7.26 3.18
CA HIS A 52 14.54 -7.63 4.00
C HIS A 52 14.44 -9.04 4.63
N PRO A 53 14.37 -10.13 3.82
CA PRO A 53 14.23 -11.50 4.32
C PRO A 53 15.39 -12.00 5.19
N ASN A 54 16.59 -11.42 5.03
CA ASN A 54 17.81 -11.86 5.70
C ASN A 54 18.35 -10.81 6.69
N SER A 55 18.67 -9.62 6.19
CA SER A 55 19.21 -8.50 6.97
C SER A 55 18.88 -7.20 6.28
N SER A 56 18.60 -6.14 7.03
CA SER A 56 18.31 -4.83 6.46
C SER A 56 19.55 -3.91 6.44
N ARG A 57 19.75 -3.21 5.32
CA ARG A 57 20.80 -2.18 5.14
C ARG A 57 20.25 -0.85 4.62
N GLY A 58 18.96 -0.61 4.79
CA GLY A 58 18.28 0.60 4.33
C GLY A 58 16.79 0.33 4.11
N THR A 59 16.16 1.11 3.24
CA THR A 59 14.73 0.97 2.93
C THR A 59 14.52 0.13 1.66
N GLY A 60 13.73 -0.93 1.78
CA GLY A 60 13.27 -1.72 0.63
C GLY A 60 11.85 -1.30 0.22
N ALA A 61 11.52 -1.44 -1.07
CA ALA A 61 10.24 -0.99 -1.61
C ALA A 61 9.82 -1.77 -2.86
N VAL A 62 8.52 -1.69 -3.16
CA VAL A 62 7.91 -2.29 -4.34
C VAL A 62 6.76 -1.40 -4.84
N ARG A 63 6.52 -1.42 -6.15
CA ARG A 63 5.40 -0.75 -6.81
C ARG A 63 4.40 -1.78 -7.36
N GLY A 64 3.13 -1.39 -7.46
CA GLY A 64 2.11 -2.22 -8.12
C GLY A 64 2.30 -2.29 -9.64
N ASP A 65 1.76 -3.34 -10.25
CA ASP A 65 1.89 -3.67 -11.67
C ASP A 65 0.96 -2.88 -12.61
N LYS A 66 -0.05 -2.19 -12.06
CA LYS A 66 -1.00 -1.41 -12.86
C LYS A 66 -0.97 0.09 -12.55
N PRO A 67 -0.82 0.94 -13.57
CA PRO A 67 -0.96 2.39 -13.40
C PRO A 67 -2.43 2.79 -13.21
N PHE A 68 -2.65 3.81 -12.37
CA PHE A 68 -3.98 4.39 -12.17
C PHE A 68 -4.35 5.34 -13.31
N VAL A 69 -5.61 5.28 -13.75
CA VAL A 69 -6.14 6.04 -14.89
C VAL A 69 -6.97 7.23 -14.40
N PRO A 70 -6.86 8.42 -15.02
CA PRO A 70 -7.71 9.56 -14.72
C PRO A 70 -9.21 9.23 -14.74
N GLY A 71 -9.99 9.89 -13.88
CA GLY A 71 -11.46 9.74 -13.84
C GLY A 71 -11.96 8.45 -13.16
N HIS A 72 -11.07 7.63 -12.62
CA HIS A 72 -11.42 6.40 -11.90
C HIS A 72 -11.26 6.56 -10.39
N ILE A 73 -11.91 5.67 -9.63
CA ILE A 73 -11.76 5.57 -8.18
C ILE A 73 -11.29 4.16 -7.88
N TYR A 74 -10.19 4.07 -7.15
CA TYR A 74 -9.52 2.83 -6.80
C TYR A 74 -9.58 2.58 -5.30
N TYR A 75 -9.72 1.32 -4.91
CA TYR A 75 -9.62 0.90 -3.52
C TYR A 75 -8.92 -0.46 -3.42
N TRP A 76 -7.90 -0.55 -2.58
CA TRP A 76 -7.19 -1.79 -2.27
C TRP A 76 -6.87 -1.87 -0.78
N GLU A 77 -6.62 -3.09 -0.29
CA GLU A 77 -6.25 -3.35 1.10
C GLU A 77 -4.90 -4.07 1.13
N ILE A 78 -3.98 -3.63 1.99
CA ILE A 78 -2.69 -4.28 2.24
C ILE A 78 -2.70 -4.76 3.68
N LYS A 79 -2.52 -6.06 3.86
CA LYS A 79 -2.22 -6.61 5.18
C LYS A 79 -0.75 -6.38 5.46
N VAL A 80 -0.47 -5.69 6.56
CA VAL A 80 0.87 -5.41 7.03
C VAL A 80 1.12 -6.30 8.25
N ASP A 81 2.02 -7.26 8.09
CA ASP A 81 2.55 -8.05 9.19
C ASP A 81 3.68 -7.22 9.81
N GLY A 82 3.40 -6.59 10.95
CA GLY A 82 4.35 -5.68 11.60
C GLY A 82 5.67 -6.38 11.97
N SER A 83 6.77 -5.64 11.92
CA SER A 83 8.08 -6.10 12.42
C SER A 83 8.50 -5.26 13.64
N PRO A 84 8.76 -5.87 14.82
CA PRO A 84 9.28 -5.15 15.98
C PRO A 84 10.62 -4.45 15.73
N MET A 85 11.33 -4.84 14.67
CA MET A 85 12.64 -4.29 14.32
C MET A 85 12.59 -3.27 13.17
N ALA A 86 11.44 -3.10 12.51
CA ALA A 86 11.30 -2.07 11.49
C ALA A 86 11.37 -0.68 12.13
N THR A 87 12.10 0.24 11.49
CA THR A 87 12.12 1.67 11.87
C THR A 87 10.97 2.44 11.25
N ASP A 88 10.51 2.00 10.08
CA ASP A 88 9.28 2.46 9.46
C ASP A 88 8.65 1.43 8.52
N MET A 89 7.34 1.53 8.35
CA MET A 89 6.57 0.85 7.31
C MET A 89 5.55 1.85 6.77
N ILE A 90 5.55 2.05 5.46
CA ILE A 90 4.73 3.08 4.81
C ILE A 90 4.04 2.54 3.58
N VAL A 91 2.75 2.85 3.46
CA VAL A 91 1.88 2.48 2.34
C VAL A 91 1.42 3.76 1.65
N GLY A 92 1.36 3.77 0.32
CA GLY A 92 1.00 4.97 -0.40
C GLY A 92 0.90 4.81 -1.91
N VAL A 93 0.97 5.94 -2.60
CA VAL A 93 0.98 6.04 -4.07
C VAL A 93 2.20 6.83 -4.52
N GLY A 94 2.73 6.49 -5.69
CA GLY A 94 3.84 7.18 -6.31
C GLY A 94 3.61 7.35 -7.80
N THR A 95 4.16 8.42 -8.37
CA THR A 95 4.23 8.59 -9.82
C THR A 95 5.28 7.66 -10.41
N LYS A 96 5.27 7.48 -11.73
CA LYS A 96 6.29 6.70 -12.45
C LYS A 96 7.72 7.20 -12.17
N ASP A 97 7.88 8.50 -12.00
CA ASP A 97 9.18 9.14 -11.81
C ASP A 97 9.73 9.04 -10.37
N PHE A 98 8.97 8.44 -9.45
CA PHE A 98 9.41 8.20 -8.09
C PHE A 98 10.52 7.14 -8.09
N ASP A 99 11.66 7.46 -7.46
CA ASP A 99 12.82 6.58 -7.43
C ASP A 99 12.78 5.66 -6.20
N LEU A 100 12.48 4.38 -6.43
CA LEU A 100 12.41 3.36 -5.38
C LEU A 100 13.76 3.09 -4.71
N GLU A 101 14.88 3.40 -5.37
CA GLU A 101 16.24 3.10 -4.90
C GLU A 101 16.90 4.29 -4.19
N SER A 102 16.23 5.44 -4.12
CA SER A 102 16.76 6.70 -3.58
C SER A 102 17.20 6.61 -2.11
N SER A 103 16.67 5.65 -1.34
CA SER A 103 17.03 5.41 0.06
C SER A 103 17.50 3.98 0.34
N LYS A 104 18.03 3.26 -0.65
CA LYS A 104 18.44 1.85 -0.49
C LYS A 104 19.49 1.59 0.60
N ASN A 105 20.28 2.61 0.97
CA ASN A 105 21.31 2.55 1.99
C ASN A 105 20.97 3.39 3.24
N GLU A 106 19.73 3.85 3.37
CA GLU A 106 19.28 4.73 4.45
C GLU A 106 18.03 4.18 5.11
N PHE A 107 17.94 4.24 6.44
CA PHE A 107 16.75 3.84 7.19
C PHE A 107 15.78 5.01 7.27
N THR A 108 14.88 5.15 6.29
CA THR A 108 13.96 6.29 6.20
C THR A 108 12.59 5.91 5.64
N SER A 109 11.59 6.77 5.87
CA SER A 109 10.27 6.69 5.25
C SER A 109 10.41 7.13 3.78
N LEU A 110 10.63 6.15 2.89
CA LEU A 110 10.92 6.42 1.48
C LEU A 110 9.72 7.08 0.76
N ILE A 111 8.50 6.54 0.93
CA ILE A 111 7.30 7.10 0.31
C ILE A 111 6.97 8.45 0.96
N GLY A 112 6.80 9.50 0.14
CA GLY A 112 6.55 10.86 0.58
C GLY A 112 7.81 11.65 0.95
N SER A 113 9.01 11.08 0.75
CA SER A 113 10.29 11.81 0.87
C SER A 113 10.48 12.88 -0.21
N ASP A 114 9.70 12.83 -1.28
CA ASP A 114 9.72 13.77 -2.39
C ASP A 114 8.30 14.18 -2.83
N LYS A 115 8.23 15.01 -3.88
CA LYS A 115 6.98 15.50 -4.49
C LYS A 115 6.25 14.45 -5.33
N LYS A 116 6.86 13.29 -5.54
CA LYS A 116 6.40 12.28 -6.50
C LYS A 116 5.64 11.15 -5.81
N SER A 117 5.50 11.21 -4.49
CA SER A 117 4.86 10.16 -3.70
C SER A 117 4.12 10.74 -2.49
N TRP A 118 3.13 9.98 -2.02
CA TRP A 118 2.31 10.27 -0.85
C TRP A 118 2.09 8.98 -0.07
N GLY A 119 2.29 9.00 1.24
CA GLY A 119 2.17 7.80 2.04
C GLY A 119 1.67 8.02 3.46
N TYR A 120 1.22 6.94 4.07
CA TYR A 120 0.79 6.86 5.46
C TYR A 120 1.59 5.78 6.17
N SER A 121 2.35 6.19 7.18
CA SER A 121 3.25 5.29 7.91
C SER A 121 2.60 4.70 9.15
N TYR A 122 3.14 3.56 9.60
CA TYR A 122 2.76 2.90 10.85
C TYR A 122 2.92 3.76 12.11
N LYS A 123 3.60 4.92 11.98
CA LYS A 123 3.75 5.96 13.01
C LYS A 123 2.52 6.84 13.13
N GLY A 124 1.49 6.65 12.30
CA GLY A 124 0.26 7.44 12.34
C GLY A 124 0.36 8.79 11.62
N VAL A 125 1.37 8.97 10.77
CA VAL A 125 1.62 10.24 10.07
C VAL A 125 1.55 10.05 8.55
N LYS A 126 1.13 11.11 7.85
CA LYS A 126 1.19 11.18 6.39
C LYS A 126 2.45 11.91 5.93
N HIS A 127 3.01 11.46 4.82
CA HIS A 127 4.25 11.94 4.22
C HIS A 127 4.01 12.47 2.81
N HIS A 128 4.59 13.63 2.50
CA HIS A 128 4.68 14.18 1.14
C HIS A 128 5.70 15.32 1.11
N ASP A 129 6.49 15.43 0.03
CA ASP A 129 7.46 16.52 -0.16
C ASP A 129 8.49 16.65 0.99
N GLY A 130 8.83 15.52 1.62
CA GLY A 130 9.72 15.49 2.78
C GLY A 130 9.07 15.99 4.08
N GLU A 131 7.81 16.42 4.04
CA GLU A 131 7.05 16.85 5.21
C GLU A 131 6.24 15.71 5.82
N THR A 132 6.03 15.79 7.14
CA THR A 132 5.21 14.83 7.89
C THR A 132 4.13 15.53 8.69
N LEU A 133 2.91 14.99 8.67
CA LEU A 133 1.79 15.50 9.44
C LEU A 133 1.07 14.38 10.18
N ILE A 134 0.67 14.63 11.43
CA ILE A 134 -0.21 13.72 12.18
C ILE A 134 -1.50 13.55 11.40
N TYR A 135 -1.93 12.30 11.22
CA TYR A 135 -3.07 11.99 10.38
C TYR A 135 -3.98 10.94 11.02
N GLY A 136 -3.43 9.81 11.46
CA GLY A 136 -4.22 8.68 11.93
C GLY A 136 -3.61 7.99 13.14
N GLN A 137 -4.18 6.84 13.47
CA GLN A 137 -3.67 5.99 14.54
C GLN A 137 -2.33 5.36 14.15
N LYS A 138 -1.54 4.92 15.13
CA LYS A 138 -0.38 4.06 14.85
C LYS A 138 -0.85 2.64 14.53
N TYR A 139 -0.05 1.91 13.76
CA TYR A 139 -0.27 0.49 13.47
C TYR A 139 1.05 -0.31 13.56
N ASP A 140 1.92 0.10 14.48
CA ASP A 140 3.24 -0.49 14.75
C ASP A 140 3.20 -1.81 15.56
N GLN A 141 2.00 -2.30 15.90
CA GLN A 141 1.80 -3.52 16.68
C GLN A 141 0.78 -4.45 16.02
N GLY A 142 1.20 -5.69 15.78
CA GLY A 142 0.33 -6.76 15.27
C GLY A 142 -0.01 -6.64 13.79
N ASP A 143 -1.05 -7.38 13.40
CA ASP A 143 -1.54 -7.44 12.02
C ASP A 143 -2.44 -6.22 11.75
N ALA A 144 -1.98 -5.33 10.87
CA ALA A 144 -2.76 -4.17 10.45
C ALA A 144 -3.31 -4.37 9.04
N LEU A 145 -4.56 -3.98 8.80
CA LEU A 145 -5.13 -3.93 7.46
C LEU A 145 -5.26 -2.47 7.01
N ILE A 146 -4.40 -2.06 6.07
CA ILE A 146 -4.37 -0.70 5.54
C ILE A 146 -5.18 -0.65 4.25
N GLY A 147 -6.33 0.00 4.30
CA GLY A 147 -7.11 0.32 3.11
C GLY A 147 -6.64 1.64 2.51
N VAL A 148 -6.58 1.72 1.18
CA VAL A 148 -6.24 2.94 0.45
C VAL A 148 -7.32 3.23 -0.56
N ARG A 149 -7.89 4.44 -0.53
CA ARG A 149 -8.81 4.95 -1.54
C ARG A 149 -8.14 6.07 -2.32
N LEU A 150 -8.00 5.88 -3.62
CA LEU A 150 -7.48 6.89 -4.55
C LEU A 150 -8.58 7.35 -5.50
N ASP A 151 -8.93 8.62 -5.44
CA ASP A 151 -9.90 9.26 -6.33
C ASP A 151 -9.16 10.06 -7.40
N MET A 152 -8.95 9.45 -8.57
CA MET A 152 -8.28 10.09 -9.71
C MET A 152 -9.17 11.12 -10.44
N SER A 153 -10.40 11.34 -9.96
CA SER A 153 -11.27 12.41 -10.47
C SER A 153 -11.12 13.67 -9.63
N ARG A 154 -11.05 13.52 -8.30
CA ARG A 154 -10.91 14.64 -7.34
C ARG A 154 -9.47 14.92 -6.94
N GLY A 155 -8.55 13.99 -7.21
CA GLY A 155 -7.17 14.07 -6.75
C GLY A 155 -7.04 13.88 -5.24
N THR A 156 -7.86 13.01 -4.64
CA THR A 156 -7.82 12.73 -3.19
C THR A 156 -7.28 11.34 -2.89
N LEU A 157 -6.58 11.23 -1.78
CA LEU A 157 -6.03 9.98 -1.24
C LEU A 157 -6.46 9.87 0.22
N GLU A 158 -7.15 8.79 0.56
CA GLU A 158 -7.67 8.53 1.91
C GLU A 158 -7.19 7.14 2.37
N PHE A 159 -6.82 7.03 3.65
CA PHE A 159 -6.41 5.77 4.24
C PHE A 159 -7.40 5.28 5.29
N PHE A 160 -7.44 3.97 5.44
CA PHE A 160 -8.29 3.25 6.37
C PHE A 160 -7.43 2.31 7.20
N LEU A 161 -7.66 2.27 8.52
CA LEU A 161 -7.08 1.27 9.40
C LEU A 161 -8.17 0.30 9.81
N ASN A 162 -8.00 -0.99 9.50
CA ASN A 162 -8.98 -2.03 9.78
C ASN A 162 -10.39 -1.66 9.28
N ARG A 163 -10.43 -1.10 8.05
CA ARG A 163 -11.65 -0.64 7.35
C ARG A 163 -12.38 0.53 8.02
N VAL A 164 -11.73 1.21 8.96
CA VAL A 164 -12.21 2.46 9.56
C VAL A 164 -11.45 3.63 8.90
N PRO A 165 -12.16 4.62 8.32
CA PRO A 165 -11.50 5.77 7.71
C PRO A 165 -10.71 6.56 8.75
N LEU A 166 -9.53 7.03 8.36
CA LEU A 166 -8.66 7.86 9.21
C LEU A 166 -8.88 9.37 9.01
N GLY A 167 -9.62 9.76 7.97
CA GLY A 167 -9.94 11.15 7.61
C GLY A 167 -9.49 11.50 6.19
N GLU A 168 -9.99 12.60 5.61
CA GLU A 168 -9.46 13.18 4.37
C GLU A 168 -8.32 14.19 4.68
#